data_AF-A0A9P4PTV4-F1
#
_entry.id   AF-A0A9P4PTV4-F1
#
_cell.length_a   1.000
_cell.length_b   1.000
_cell.length_c   1.000
_cell.angle_alpha   90.00
_cell.angle_beta   90.00
_cell.angle_gamma   90.00
#
_symmetry.space_group_name_H-M   'P 1'
#
loop_
_entity.id
_entity.type
_entity.pdbx_description
1 polymer ?
#
loop_
_entity_poly.entity_id
_entity_poly.type
_entity_poly.pdbx_seq_one_letter_code
_entity_poly.pdbx_strand_id
1 'polypeptide(L)'
;MSTITLQKLQPDEISQAMLAQAAELFSSAYGIWGPLAEEKMGKFFKRGRRVKMSAERLRQQSLAPGTRSVFVRALSNGKLVGHAFATRWDCQGQQMCWVTQLCVDPEFRSQGLATKILRELRIGEKDQGFGILSSHPHAILAALRAFGGGIEGFDMDMMKLHARGILDASPFEYVKSCKLKGSLFGQEVTDGSVCSGDTSFWVDHDEPLAALDQVKAKGGSWPFGDLLEGCEFIAIDSCLYPEL
;
A
#
# COMPACT_ATOMS: atom_id res chain seq x y z
N MET A 1 -2.87 28.31 1.69
CA MET A 1 -2.88 26.83 1.69
C MET A 1 -4.19 26.39 1.08
N SER A 2 -4.17 25.56 0.04
CA SER A 2 -5.41 25.02 -0.54
C SER A 2 -6.06 24.04 0.44
N THR A 3 -7.36 24.21 0.68
CA THR A 3 -8.12 23.33 1.58
C THR A 3 -8.22 21.93 0.97
N ILE A 4 -7.84 20.91 1.75
CA ILE A 4 -8.01 19.50 1.37
C ILE A 4 -9.34 19.00 1.92
N THR A 5 -10.16 18.42 1.04
CA THR A 5 -11.40 17.72 1.42
C THR A 5 -11.22 16.22 1.23
N LEU A 6 -11.57 15.43 2.24
CA LEU A 6 -11.59 13.97 2.18
C LEU A 6 -13.02 13.48 1.95
N GLN A 7 -13.16 12.43 1.15
CA GLN A 7 -14.44 11.76 0.90
C GLN A 7 -14.24 10.25 0.90
N LYS A 8 -14.98 9.54 1.76
CA LYS A 8 -15.10 8.08 1.79
C LYS A 8 -16.33 7.68 0.99
N LEU A 9 -16.16 6.75 0.05
CA LEU A 9 -17.17 6.33 -0.93
C LEU A 9 -17.29 4.81 -0.94
N GLN A 10 -18.51 4.31 -0.85
CA GLN A 10 -18.88 2.91 -1.04
C GLN A 10 -18.90 2.55 -2.54
N PRO A 11 -18.79 1.26 -2.91
CA PRO A 11 -18.67 0.84 -4.30
C PRO A 11 -19.74 1.37 -5.26
N ASP A 12 -20.98 1.51 -4.78
CA ASP A 12 -22.13 2.03 -5.52
C ASP A 12 -22.09 3.55 -5.71
N GLU A 13 -21.36 4.29 -4.89
CA GLU A 13 -21.15 5.73 -5.01
C GLU A 13 -20.00 6.09 -5.96
N ILE A 14 -19.18 5.10 -6.36
CA ILE A 14 -17.99 5.31 -7.18
C ILE A 14 -18.35 5.35 -8.66
N SER A 15 -18.44 6.57 -9.20
CA SER A 15 -18.65 6.78 -10.63
C SER A 15 -17.44 6.39 -11.49
N GLN A 16 -17.69 6.15 -12.79
CA GLN A 16 -16.62 5.90 -13.76
C GLN A 16 -15.63 7.08 -13.88
N ALA A 17 -16.12 8.31 -13.74
CA ALA A 17 -15.27 9.50 -13.77
C ALA A 17 -14.29 9.54 -12.60
N MET A 18 -14.71 9.12 -11.40
CA MET A 18 -13.85 9.03 -10.22
C MET A 18 -12.73 7.99 -10.43
N LEU A 19 -13.07 6.84 -11.00
CA LEU A 19 -12.08 5.82 -11.34
C LEU A 19 -11.09 6.29 -12.41
N ALA A 20 -11.56 7.05 -13.39
CA ALA A 20 -10.69 7.64 -14.40
C ALA A 20 -9.68 8.62 -13.78
N GLN A 21 -10.14 9.50 -12.87
CA GLN A 21 -9.25 10.42 -12.13
C GLN A 21 -8.22 9.66 -11.29
N ALA A 22 -8.62 8.63 -10.55
CA ALA A 22 -7.71 7.81 -9.75
C ALA A 22 -6.68 7.06 -10.61
N ALA A 23 -7.12 6.50 -11.74
CA ALA A 23 -6.26 5.82 -12.70
C ALA A 23 -5.26 6.77 -13.37
N GLU A 24 -5.67 8.01 -13.68
CA GLU A 24 -4.81 9.06 -14.22
C GLU A 24 -3.75 9.50 -13.20
N LEU A 25 -4.17 9.76 -11.95
CA LEU A 25 -3.24 10.10 -10.87
C LEU A 25 -2.24 8.97 -10.64
N PHE A 26 -2.69 7.72 -10.55
CA PHE A 26 -1.80 6.56 -10.46
C PHE A 26 -0.80 6.52 -11.63
N SER A 27 -1.29 6.65 -12.85
CA SER A 27 -0.50 6.56 -14.08
C SER A 27 0.53 7.67 -14.28
N SER A 28 0.42 8.75 -13.51
CA SER A 28 1.32 9.90 -13.53
C SER A 28 2.25 9.95 -12.32
N ALA A 29 1.77 9.48 -11.16
CA ALA A 29 2.46 9.65 -9.88
C ALA A 29 3.10 8.36 -9.34
N TYR A 30 2.53 7.17 -9.57
CA TYR A 30 2.88 5.98 -8.79
C TYR A 30 4.35 5.55 -8.93
N GLY A 31 4.82 5.28 -10.16
CA GLY A 31 6.17 4.77 -10.38
C GLY A 31 6.50 4.57 -11.85
N ILE A 32 7.73 4.14 -12.10
CA ILE A 32 8.23 3.73 -13.42
C ILE A 32 8.69 2.28 -13.36
N TRP A 33 8.77 1.62 -14.51
CA TRP A 33 9.30 0.26 -14.61
C TRP A 33 10.82 0.25 -14.41
N GLY A 34 11.29 -0.71 -13.61
CA GLY A 34 12.71 -0.89 -13.30
C GLY A 34 13.47 -1.60 -14.42
N PRO A 35 14.78 -1.82 -14.26
CA PRO A 35 15.64 -2.41 -15.28
C PRO A 35 15.26 -3.84 -15.68
N LEU A 36 14.74 -4.63 -14.74
CA LEU A 36 14.40 -6.04 -14.96
C LEU A 36 12.97 -6.25 -15.47
N ALA A 37 12.16 -5.20 -15.55
CA ALA A 37 10.74 -5.31 -15.87
C ALA A 37 10.48 -5.91 -17.27
N GLU A 38 11.25 -5.49 -18.27
CA GLU A 38 11.09 -5.98 -19.65
C GLU A 38 11.44 -7.47 -19.76
N GLU A 39 12.49 -7.92 -19.04
CA GLU A 39 12.89 -9.33 -18.99
C GLU A 39 11.84 -10.19 -18.27
N LYS A 40 11.36 -9.72 -17.11
CA LYS A 40 10.52 -10.53 -16.21
C LYS A 40 9.04 -10.49 -16.55
N MET A 41 8.57 -9.40 -17.16
CA MET A 41 7.15 -9.16 -17.43
C MET A 41 6.84 -8.99 -18.93
N GLY A 42 7.87 -8.81 -19.78
CA GLY A 42 7.79 -8.76 -21.23
C GLY A 42 7.93 -7.36 -21.85
N LYS A 43 7.99 -7.30 -23.18
CA LYS A 43 8.31 -6.12 -24.01
C LYS A 43 7.47 -4.85 -23.81
N PHE A 44 6.36 -4.95 -23.09
CA PHE A 44 5.49 -3.81 -22.79
C PHE A 44 5.90 -3.07 -21.51
N PHE A 45 6.72 -3.69 -20.66
CA PHE A 45 7.18 -3.17 -19.37
C PHE A 45 8.56 -2.52 -19.50
N LYS A 46 8.67 -1.55 -20.40
CA LYS A 46 9.96 -0.92 -20.74
C LYS A 46 10.47 -0.05 -19.60
N ARG A 47 11.74 -0.23 -19.24
CA ARG A 47 12.46 0.58 -18.25
C ARG A 47 12.20 2.08 -18.43
N GLY A 48 11.96 2.78 -17.33
CA GLY A 48 11.76 4.23 -17.32
C GLY A 48 10.39 4.69 -17.79
N ARG A 49 9.54 3.81 -18.34
CA ARG A 49 8.15 4.15 -18.63
C ARG A 49 7.32 4.12 -17.37
N ARG A 50 6.35 5.03 -17.28
CA ARG A 50 5.36 5.04 -16.20
C ARG A 50 4.56 3.75 -16.18
N VAL A 51 4.35 3.22 -14.98
CA VAL A 51 3.32 2.21 -14.73
C VAL A 51 1.96 2.82 -15.09
N LYS A 52 1.19 2.15 -15.95
CA LYS A 52 -0.12 2.63 -16.38
C LYS A 52 -1.24 1.80 -15.78
N MET A 53 -2.31 2.49 -15.42
CA MET A 53 -3.54 1.94 -14.88
C MET A 53 -4.72 2.47 -15.69
N SER A 54 -5.62 1.59 -16.11
CA SER A 54 -6.92 1.99 -16.67
C SER A 54 -7.96 1.99 -15.56
N ALA A 55 -9.05 2.76 -15.74
CA ALA A 55 -10.17 2.75 -14.81
C ALA A 55 -10.80 1.34 -14.66
N GLU A 56 -10.84 0.56 -15.74
CA GLU A 56 -11.33 -0.81 -15.74
C GLU A 56 -10.44 -1.73 -14.89
N ARG A 57 -9.12 -1.70 -15.13
CA ARG A 57 -8.16 -2.49 -14.35
C ARG A 57 -8.18 -2.09 -12.88
N LEU A 58 -8.26 -0.78 -12.60
CA LEU A 58 -8.39 -0.27 -11.24
C LEU A 58 -9.64 -0.82 -10.55
N ARG A 59 -10.78 -0.81 -11.23
CA ARG A 59 -12.03 -1.39 -10.71
C ARG A 59 -11.86 -2.88 -10.39
N GLN A 60 -11.28 -3.65 -11.30
CA GLN A 60 -11.08 -5.10 -11.11
C GLN A 60 -10.14 -5.40 -9.94
N GLN A 61 -9.06 -4.64 -9.79
CA GLN A 61 -8.03 -4.88 -8.78
C GLN A 61 -8.37 -4.33 -7.39
N SER A 62 -9.22 -3.30 -7.31
CA SER A 62 -9.49 -2.59 -6.06
C SER A 62 -10.95 -2.60 -5.62
N LEU A 63 -11.89 -2.96 -6.50
CA LEU A 63 -13.34 -2.96 -6.25
C LEU A 63 -14.01 -4.23 -6.81
N ALA A 64 -13.37 -5.40 -6.62
CA ALA A 64 -13.91 -6.66 -7.12
C ALA A 64 -15.34 -6.90 -6.56
N PRO A 65 -16.31 -7.34 -7.39
CA PRO A 65 -17.67 -7.59 -6.95
C PRO A 65 -17.74 -8.54 -5.74
N GLY A 66 -18.65 -8.27 -4.80
CA GLY A 66 -18.81 -9.09 -3.60
C GLY A 66 -17.76 -8.87 -2.52
N THR A 67 -16.82 -7.94 -2.72
CA THR A 67 -15.86 -7.53 -1.68
C THR A 67 -16.38 -6.31 -0.91
N ARG A 68 -16.00 -6.19 0.37
CA ARG A 68 -16.28 -4.99 1.17
C ARG A 68 -15.18 -3.96 0.93
N SER A 69 -15.19 -3.41 -0.28
CA SER A 69 -14.21 -2.41 -0.73
C SER A 69 -14.70 -0.99 -0.51
N VAL A 70 -13.78 -0.07 -0.27
CA VAL A 70 -14.04 1.35 -0.06
C VAL A 70 -13.00 2.19 -0.79
N PHE A 71 -13.41 3.38 -1.23
CA PHE A 71 -12.54 4.36 -1.86
C PHE A 71 -12.52 5.64 -1.04
N VAL A 72 -11.33 6.08 -0.62
CA VAL A 72 -11.13 7.41 -0.04
C VAL A 72 -10.38 8.27 -1.04
N ARG A 73 -10.89 9.47 -1.30
CA ARG A 73 -10.21 10.47 -2.13
C ARG A 73 -9.97 11.77 -1.39
N ALA A 74 -8.83 12.39 -1.67
CA ALA A 74 -8.46 13.73 -1.25
C ALA A 74 -8.55 14.70 -2.43
N LEU A 75 -9.30 15.77 -2.26
CA LEU A 75 -9.51 16.81 -3.25
C LEU A 75 -8.88 18.12 -2.78
N SER A 76 -8.13 18.77 -3.67
CA SER A 76 -7.63 20.15 -3.49
C SER A 76 -8.22 21.00 -4.61
N ASN A 77 -9.03 22.01 -4.25
CA ASN A 77 -9.75 22.85 -5.24
C ASN A 77 -10.51 22.02 -6.31
N GLY A 78 -11.12 20.91 -5.90
CA GLY A 78 -11.85 19.99 -6.80
C GLY A 78 -10.97 19.03 -7.61
N LYS A 79 -9.64 19.17 -7.61
CA LYS A 79 -8.70 18.23 -8.25
C LYS A 79 -8.34 17.09 -7.30
N LEU A 80 -8.30 15.86 -7.81
CA LEU A 80 -7.79 14.70 -7.07
C LEU A 80 -6.28 14.84 -6.84
N VAL A 81 -5.86 14.81 -5.57
CA VAL A 81 -4.44 14.93 -5.17
C VAL A 81 -3.94 13.74 -4.36
N GLY A 82 -4.83 12.81 -4.03
CA GLY A 82 -4.47 11.54 -3.43
C GLY A 82 -5.68 10.66 -3.23
N HIS A 83 -5.47 9.36 -3.14
CA HIS A 83 -6.51 8.40 -2.86
C HIS A 83 -5.98 7.12 -2.23
N ALA A 84 -6.89 6.38 -1.61
CA ALA A 84 -6.67 5.00 -1.22
C ALA A 84 -7.88 4.15 -1.59
N PHE A 85 -7.62 2.93 -2.04
CA PHE A 85 -8.59 1.85 -2.03
C PHE A 85 -8.23 0.88 -0.91
N ALA A 86 -9.25 0.38 -0.22
CA ALA A 86 -9.07 -0.69 0.74
C ALA A 86 -10.22 -1.69 0.68
N THR A 87 -9.94 -2.92 1.06
CA THR A 87 -10.91 -4.00 1.07
C THR A 87 -10.84 -4.73 2.39
N ARG A 88 -12.02 -5.11 2.89
CA ARG A 88 -12.15 -5.85 4.14
C ARG A 88 -12.55 -7.29 3.92
N TRP A 89 -11.96 -8.17 4.70
CA TRP A 89 -12.36 -9.58 4.79
C TRP A 89 -12.18 -10.10 6.21
N ASP A 90 -12.86 -11.21 6.52
CA ASP A 90 -12.65 -11.96 7.75
C ASP A 90 -11.44 -12.90 7.60
N CYS A 91 -10.57 -12.90 8.60
CA CYS A 91 -9.49 -13.85 8.75
C CYS A 91 -9.56 -14.42 10.17
N GLN A 92 -9.99 -15.67 10.31
CA GLN A 92 -10.09 -16.36 11.61
C GLN A 92 -10.99 -15.63 12.63
N GLY A 93 -12.11 -15.06 12.18
CA GLY A 93 -13.00 -14.28 13.04
C GLY A 93 -12.49 -12.87 13.35
N GLN A 94 -11.41 -12.44 12.69
CA GLN A 94 -10.90 -11.07 12.78
C GLN A 94 -11.11 -10.29 11.48
N GLN A 95 -11.68 -9.10 11.58
CA GLN A 95 -11.85 -8.22 10.43
C GLN A 95 -10.53 -7.54 10.07
N MET A 96 -10.03 -7.82 8.86
CA MET A 96 -8.82 -7.23 8.30
C MET A 96 -9.18 -6.13 7.29
N CYS A 97 -8.46 -5.01 7.32
CA CYS A 97 -8.52 -3.95 6.31
C CYS A 97 -7.23 -3.90 5.49
N TRP A 98 -7.30 -4.25 4.21
CA TRP A 98 -6.13 -4.24 3.35
C TRP A 98 -6.16 -3.06 2.40
N VAL A 99 -5.10 -2.26 2.42
CA VAL A 99 -4.90 -1.15 1.48
C VAL A 99 -4.43 -1.74 0.16
N THR A 100 -5.35 -1.81 -0.82
CA THR A 100 -5.05 -2.37 -2.15
C THR A 100 -4.32 -1.40 -3.05
N GLN A 101 -4.50 -0.09 -2.81
CA GLN A 101 -3.78 0.95 -3.53
C GLN A 101 -3.74 2.22 -2.69
N LEU A 102 -2.59 2.87 -2.65
CA LEU A 102 -2.40 4.20 -2.06
C LEU A 102 -1.59 5.03 -3.04
N CYS A 103 -2.12 6.18 -3.45
CA CYS A 103 -1.43 7.08 -4.36
C CYS A 103 -1.59 8.52 -3.89
N VAL A 104 -0.50 9.29 -3.94
CA VAL A 104 -0.49 10.71 -3.60
C VAL A 104 0.29 11.45 -4.68
N ASP A 105 -0.29 12.55 -5.14
CA ASP A 105 0.34 13.49 -6.07
C ASP A 105 1.70 13.94 -5.49
N PRO A 106 2.80 13.91 -6.27
CA PRO A 106 4.13 14.28 -5.80
C PRO A 106 4.17 15.64 -5.08
N GLU A 107 3.39 16.62 -5.52
CA GLU A 107 3.34 17.96 -4.91
C GLU A 107 2.74 17.97 -3.50
N PHE A 108 2.03 16.89 -3.14
CA PHE A 108 1.36 16.70 -1.86
C PHE A 108 2.01 15.60 -0.99
N ARG A 109 3.12 15.00 -1.44
CA ARG A 109 3.89 14.01 -0.66
C ARG A 109 4.58 14.67 0.53
N SER A 110 4.93 13.84 1.52
CA SER A 110 5.66 14.25 2.74
C SER A 110 4.96 15.33 3.59
N GLN A 111 3.65 15.53 3.40
CA GLN A 111 2.81 16.50 4.12
C GLN A 111 1.72 15.83 4.98
N GLY A 112 1.85 14.52 5.23
CA GLY A 112 0.88 13.74 6.02
C GLY A 112 -0.43 13.42 5.32
N LEU A 113 -0.58 13.74 4.02
CA LEU A 113 -1.82 13.49 3.27
C LEU A 113 -2.17 12.00 3.20
N ALA A 114 -1.19 11.13 2.94
CA ALA A 114 -1.37 9.68 2.94
C ALA A 114 -1.97 9.18 4.26
N THR A 115 -1.42 9.62 5.41
CA THR A 115 -1.94 9.25 6.73
C THR A 115 -3.37 9.74 6.94
N LYS A 116 -3.72 10.95 6.49
CA LYS A 116 -5.09 11.47 6.59
C LYS A 116 -6.07 10.64 5.75
N ILE A 117 -5.71 10.29 4.52
CA ILE A 117 -6.50 9.40 3.65
C ILE A 117 -6.70 8.03 4.32
N LEU A 118 -5.64 7.45 4.88
CA LEU A 118 -5.72 6.13 5.53
C LEU A 118 -6.52 6.16 6.84
N ARG A 119 -6.47 7.25 7.60
CA ARG A 119 -7.31 7.42 8.81
C ARG A 119 -8.80 7.49 8.45
N GLU A 120 -9.14 8.15 7.36
CA GLU A 120 -10.51 8.20 6.87
C GLU A 120 -11.08 6.80 6.59
N LEU A 121 -10.25 5.85 6.11
CA LEU A 121 -10.68 4.47 5.90
C LEU A 121 -11.23 3.82 7.18
N ARG A 122 -10.71 4.21 8.36
CA ARG A 122 -11.08 3.65 9.67
C ARG A 122 -12.37 4.19 10.24
N ILE A 123 -12.79 5.39 9.83
CA ILE A 123 -13.94 6.05 10.44
C ILE A 123 -15.19 5.19 10.24
N GLY A 124 -15.84 4.84 11.36
CA GLY A 124 -17.03 3.98 11.39
C GLY A 124 -16.77 2.48 11.28
N GLU A 125 -15.51 2.04 11.33
CA GLU A 125 -15.11 0.64 11.13
C GLU A 125 -14.54 0.02 12.42
N LYS A 126 -14.67 -1.30 12.55
CA LYS A 126 -14.14 -2.08 13.68
C LYS A 126 -13.07 -3.06 13.20
N ASP A 127 -12.18 -2.58 12.34
CA ASP A 127 -11.06 -3.35 11.82
C ASP A 127 -10.14 -3.75 12.99
N GLN A 128 -9.84 -5.04 13.13
CA GLN A 128 -8.94 -5.56 14.17
C GLN A 128 -7.49 -5.60 13.70
N GLY A 129 -7.27 -5.60 12.39
CA GLY A 129 -5.94 -5.44 11.80
C GLY A 129 -6.01 -4.77 10.45
N PHE A 130 -4.84 -4.38 9.95
CA PHE A 130 -4.68 -3.85 8.61
C PHE A 130 -3.49 -4.49 7.90
N GLY A 131 -3.42 -4.31 6.58
CA GLY A 131 -2.26 -4.72 5.80
C GLY A 131 -2.02 -3.85 4.57
N ILE A 132 -0.76 -3.76 4.15
CA ILE A 132 -0.32 -3.06 2.94
C ILE A 132 0.95 -3.70 2.37
N LEU A 133 1.05 -3.73 1.03
CA LEU A 133 2.28 -3.95 0.29
C LEU A 133 2.69 -2.64 -0.39
N SER A 134 3.95 -2.23 -0.25
CA SER A 134 4.48 -1.09 -0.98
C SER A 134 6.00 -1.12 -1.06
N SER A 135 6.55 -0.79 -2.23
CA SER A 135 7.98 -0.46 -2.36
C SER A 135 8.34 0.84 -1.64
N HIS A 136 7.40 1.76 -1.45
CA HIS A 136 7.70 3.10 -0.95
C HIS A 136 7.63 3.19 0.59
N PRO A 137 8.72 3.56 1.30
CA PRO A 137 8.73 3.60 2.76
C PRO A 137 7.72 4.58 3.37
N HIS A 138 7.45 5.72 2.72
CA HIS A 138 6.42 6.65 3.18
C HIS A 138 5.01 6.06 3.19
N ALA A 139 4.70 5.10 2.30
CA ALA A 139 3.40 4.42 2.31
C ALA A 139 3.28 3.49 3.53
N ILE A 140 4.33 2.71 3.81
CA ILE A 140 4.42 1.86 5.00
C ILE A 140 4.29 2.69 6.27
N LEU A 141 5.08 3.75 6.43
CA LEU A 141 5.03 4.64 7.58
C LEU A 141 3.66 5.30 7.75
N ALA A 142 3.03 5.73 6.64
CA ALA A 142 1.71 6.32 6.69
C ALA A 142 0.65 5.32 7.18
N ALA A 143 0.72 4.06 6.75
CA ALA A 143 -0.19 3.00 7.19
C ALA A 143 0.02 2.66 8.67
N LEU A 144 1.26 2.40 9.09
CA LEU A 144 1.59 2.13 10.50
C LEU A 144 1.10 3.27 11.41
N ARG A 145 1.22 4.54 10.98
CA ARG A 145 0.75 5.71 11.76
C ARG A 145 -0.76 5.93 11.70
N ALA A 146 -1.43 5.47 10.65
CA ALA A 146 -2.88 5.62 10.49
C ALA A 146 -3.66 4.57 11.30
N PHE A 147 -3.14 3.34 11.35
CA PHE A 147 -3.84 2.19 11.92
C PHE A 147 -3.28 1.73 13.28
N GLY A 148 -2.00 2.00 13.58
CA GLY A 148 -1.34 1.55 14.81
C GLY A 148 -0.53 2.65 15.50
N GLY A 149 0.52 2.23 16.21
CA GLY A 149 1.42 3.11 16.98
C GLY A 149 2.47 3.84 16.14
N GLY A 150 2.48 3.66 14.81
CA GLY A 150 3.62 4.00 13.95
C GLY A 150 4.69 2.91 13.93
N ILE A 151 5.84 3.23 13.33
CA ILE A 151 6.94 2.27 13.17
C ILE A 151 7.53 1.82 14.51
N GLU A 152 7.42 2.65 15.53
CA GLU A 152 7.90 2.36 16.88
C GLU A 152 7.05 1.31 17.59
N GLY A 153 5.78 1.17 17.20
CA GLY A 153 4.85 0.20 17.76
C GLY A 153 4.59 -1.00 16.85
N PHE A 154 5.36 -1.15 15.76
CA PHE A 154 5.13 -2.22 14.79
C PHE A 154 5.55 -3.58 15.35
N ASP A 155 4.60 -4.51 15.41
CA ASP A 155 4.79 -5.84 15.98
C ASP A 155 5.33 -6.84 14.92
N MET A 156 6.64 -7.09 14.96
CA MET A 156 7.30 -8.04 14.08
C MET A 156 6.96 -9.50 14.40
N ASP A 157 6.59 -9.81 15.65
CA ASP A 157 6.19 -11.17 16.04
C ASP A 157 4.81 -11.49 15.50
N MET A 158 3.89 -10.52 15.52
CA MET A 158 2.59 -10.62 14.86
C MET A 158 2.76 -10.88 13.36
N MET A 159 3.63 -10.11 12.69
CA MET A 159 3.96 -10.35 11.28
C MET A 159 4.47 -11.77 11.03
N LYS A 160 5.43 -12.22 11.83
CA LYS A 160 6.03 -13.56 11.69
C LYS A 160 4.98 -14.67 11.86
N LEU A 161 4.07 -14.51 12.81
CA LEU A 161 3.10 -15.55 13.18
C LEU A 161 1.88 -15.58 12.25
N HIS A 162 1.38 -14.42 11.82
CA HIS A 162 0.06 -14.31 11.20
C HIS A 162 0.07 -13.92 9.71
N ALA A 163 1.16 -13.38 9.18
CA ALA A 163 1.16 -12.83 7.81
C ALA A 163 0.70 -13.84 6.76
N ARG A 164 1.19 -15.09 6.81
CA ARG A 164 0.83 -16.11 5.81
C ARG A 164 -0.67 -16.41 5.80
N GLY A 165 -1.26 -16.61 6.99
CA GLY A 165 -2.70 -16.89 7.11
C GLY A 165 -3.58 -15.73 6.61
N ILE A 166 -3.16 -14.49 6.88
CA ILE A 166 -3.87 -13.29 6.42
C ILE A 166 -3.80 -13.15 4.90
N LEU A 167 -2.63 -13.41 4.31
CA LEU A 167 -2.45 -13.41 2.85
C LEU A 167 -3.29 -14.52 2.18
N ASP A 168 -3.29 -15.74 2.74
CA ASP A 168 -4.06 -16.88 2.21
C ASP A 168 -5.58 -16.63 2.21
N ALA A 169 -6.08 -15.92 3.22
CA ALA A 169 -7.48 -15.53 3.33
C ALA A 169 -7.90 -14.41 2.37
N SER A 170 -6.95 -13.73 1.71
CA SER A 170 -7.24 -12.54 0.92
C SER A 170 -8.15 -12.82 -0.28
N PRO A 171 -9.11 -11.95 -0.62
CA PRO A 171 -9.90 -12.10 -1.84
C PRO A 171 -9.10 -11.79 -3.12
N PHE A 172 -7.88 -11.24 -3.02
CA PHE A 172 -7.07 -10.86 -4.19
C PHE A 172 -5.93 -11.81 -4.46
N GLU A 173 -5.81 -12.22 -5.71
CA GLU A 173 -4.79 -13.18 -6.13
C GLU A 173 -3.36 -12.65 -5.92
N TYR A 174 -3.09 -11.37 -6.17
CA TYR A 174 -1.75 -10.80 -5.97
C TYR A 174 -1.32 -10.80 -4.48
N VAL A 175 -2.28 -10.76 -3.56
CA VAL A 175 -2.03 -10.83 -2.11
C VAL A 175 -1.84 -12.29 -1.69
N LYS A 176 -2.72 -13.19 -2.15
CA LYS A 176 -2.62 -14.64 -1.90
C LYS A 176 -1.32 -15.23 -2.40
N SER A 177 -0.95 -14.92 -3.64
CA SER A 177 0.24 -15.46 -4.30
C SER A 177 1.54 -14.78 -3.87
N CYS A 178 1.47 -13.69 -3.10
CA CYS A 178 2.64 -13.00 -2.57
C CYS A 178 3.47 -13.97 -1.70
N LYS A 179 4.76 -14.10 -2.03
CA LYS A 179 5.68 -14.96 -1.27
C LYS A 179 6.39 -14.12 -0.22
N LEU A 180 6.18 -14.47 1.05
CA LEU A 180 6.90 -13.85 2.16
C LEU A 180 8.40 -14.10 2.01
N LYS A 181 9.19 -13.04 2.13
CA LYS A 181 10.64 -13.06 1.90
C LYS A 181 11.39 -12.28 2.98
N GLY A 182 12.53 -12.82 3.38
CA GLY A 182 13.44 -12.20 4.35
C GLY A 182 13.60 -13.00 5.64
N SER A 183 14.57 -12.58 6.45
CA SER A 183 14.99 -13.29 7.65
C SER A 183 13.89 -13.42 8.72
N LEU A 184 12.90 -12.53 8.74
CA LEU A 184 11.77 -12.61 9.67
C LEU A 184 11.00 -13.94 9.53
N PHE A 185 10.90 -14.44 8.29
CA PHE A 185 10.14 -15.63 7.95
C PHE A 185 11.00 -16.91 7.98
N GLY A 186 12.13 -16.89 8.67
CA GLY A 186 13.01 -18.05 8.88
C GLY A 186 13.86 -18.43 7.66
N GLN A 187 13.99 -17.53 6.68
CA GLN A 187 14.84 -17.74 5.52
C GLN A 187 16.30 -17.35 5.84
N GLU A 188 17.24 -18.19 5.45
CA GLU A 188 18.67 -17.84 5.46
C GLU A 188 18.96 -16.92 4.27
N VAL A 189 19.05 -15.61 4.53
CA VAL A 189 19.28 -14.58 3.51
C VAL A 189 20.55 -13.78 3.81
N THR A 190 21.30 -13.47 2.76
CA THR A 190 22.52 -12.62 2.81
C THR A 190 22.32 -11.27 2.12
N ASP A 191 21.12 -11.01 1.60
CA ASP A 191 20.77 -9.84 0.79
C ASP A 191 20.19 -8.67 1.59
N GLY A 192 20.20 -8.75 2.94
CA GLY A 192 19.72 -7.71 3.84
C GLY A 192 18.19 -7.62 4.00
N SER A 193 17.42 -8.48 3.31
CA SER A 193 15.96 -8.48 3.46
C SER A 193 15.52 -9.03 4.82
N VAL A 194 14.55 -8.37 5.45
CA VAL A 194 13.99 -8.82 6.74
C VAL A 194 12.51 -9.15 6.60
N CYS A 195 11.69 -8.20 6.15
CA CYS A 195 10.25 -8.35 6.04
C CYS A 195 9.74 -7.77 4.72
N SER A 196 9.60 -8.64 3.72
CA SER A 196 9.17 -8.27 2.37
C SER A 196 8.22 -9.31 1.78
N GLY A 197 7.51 -8.91 0.73
CA GLY A 197 6.72 -9.79 -0.11
C GLY A 197 7.24 -9.74 -1.56
N ASP A 198 7.54 -10.89 -2.14
CA ASP A 198 7.76 -11.01 -3.59
C ASP A 198 6.39 -10.98 -4.28
N THR A 199 6.11 -9.82 -4.88
CA THR A 199 4.90 -9.56 -5.67
C THR A 199 5.16 -9.68 -7.17
N SER A 200 6.41 -10.01 -7.55
CA SER A 200 6.88 -10.05 -8.93
C SER A 200 6.54 -8.77 -9.70
N PHE A 201 6.58 -7.64 -9.00
CA PHE A 201 6.23 -6.33 -9.51
C PHE A 201 7.49 -5.47 -9.65
N TRP A 202 8.04 -5.47 -10.86
CA TRP A 202 9.40 -4.99 -11.14
C TRP A 202 9.44 -3.48 -11.41
N VAL A 203 9.05 -2.69 -10.41
CA VAL A 203 9.16 -1.23 -10.48
C VAL A 203 10.57 -0.76 -10.13
N ASP A 204 10.89 0.44 -10.58
CA ASP A 204 12.13 1.10 -10.23
C ASP A 204 12.13 1.49 -8.76
N HIS A 205 13.25 1.21 -8.09
CA HIS A 205 13.42 1.45 -6.65
C HIS A 205 14.28 2.68 -6.33
N ASP A 206 14.73 3.47 -7.31
CA ASP A 206 15.61 4.62 -7.04
C ASP A 206 14.91 5.67 -6.15
N GLU A 207 13.68 6.07 -6.49
CA GLU A 207 12.89 7.00 -5.66
C GLU A 207 12.56 6.39 -4.28
N PRO A 208 12.03 5.15 -4.18
CA PRO A 208 11.81 4.50 -2.89
C PRO A 208 13.05 4.39 -1.99
N LEU A 209 14.22 4.04 -2.54
CA LEU A 209 15.46 3.89 -1.79
C LEU A 209 16.00 5.25 -1.33
N ALA A 210 15.95 6.27 -2.19
CA ALA A 210 16.30 7.63 -1.78
C ALA A 210 15.39 8.16 -0.65
N ALA A 211 14.10 7.80 -0.67
CA ALA A 211 13.19 8.10 0.43
C ALA A 211 13.53 7.31 1.70
N LEU A 212 13.95 6.04 1.57
CA LEU A 212 14.35 5.21 2.69
C LEU A 212 15.61 5.77 3.38
N ASP A 213 16.59 6.23 2.60
CA ASP A 213 17.80 6.86 3.13
C ASP A 213 17.46 8.11 3.95
N GLN A 214 16.49 8.92 3.49
CA GLN A 214 16.01 10.07 4.25
C GLN A 214 15.32 9.69 5.56
N VAL A 215 14.58 8.58 5.59
CA VAL A 215 13.95 8.05 6.82
C VAL A 215 15.03 7.61 7.81
N LYS A 216 16.02 6.83 7.35
CA LYS A 216 17.14 6.36 8.17
C LYS A 216 18.00 7.53 8.69
N ALA A 217 18.29 8.52 7.84
CA ALA A 217 19.10 9.69 8.20
C ALA A 217 18.47 10.58 9.29
N LYS A 218 17.14 10.56 9.42
CA LYS A 218 16.41 11.26 10.49
C LYS A 218 16.41 10.49 11.83
N GLY A 219 17.17 9.40 11.92
CA GLY A 219 17.25 8.54 13.10
C GLY A 219 16.08 7.56 13.22
N GLY A 220 15.26 7.38 12.18
CA GLY A 220 14.16 6.43 12.18
C GLY A 220 14.67 4.98 12.15
N SER A 221 14.10 4.12 12.98
CA SER A 221 14.28 2.67 12.85
C SER A 221 13.62 2.18 11.56
N TRP A 222 14.22 1.20 10.89
CA TRP A 222 13.63 0.56 9.71
C TRP A 222 13.71 -0.97 9.85
N PRO A 223 12.67 -1.64 10.36
CA PRO A 223 12.72 -3.06 10.68
C PRO A 223 12.53 -3.98 9.47
N PHE A 224 12.18 -3.43 8.30
CA PHE A 224 11.86 -4.22 7.10
C PHE A 224 13.08 -4.71 6.32
N GLY A 225 14.27 -4.18 6.63
CA GLY A 225 15.51 -4.49 5.92
C GLY A 225 15.59 -3.81 4.55
N ASP A 226 16.35 -4.41 3.65
CA ASP A 226 16.58 -3.89 2.30
C ASP A 226 15.48 -4.29 1.32
N LEU A 227 15.18 -3.39 0.37
CA LEU A 227 14.18 -3.61 -0.67
C LEU A 227 14.81 -4.31 -1.87
N LEU A 228 14.40 -5.56 -2.10
CA LEU A 228 14.88 -6.36 -3.23
C LEU A 228 14.07 -6.09 -4.49
N GLU A 229 14.70 -6.22 -5.65
CA GLU A 229 14.04 -6.17 -6.95
C GLU A 229 12.84 -7.13 -7.03
N GLY A 230 11.73 -6.64 -7.61
CA GLY A 230 10.47 -7.39 -7.73
C GLY A 230 9.72 -7.61 -6.41
N CYS A 231 10.27 -7.15 -5.29
CA CYS A 231 9.65 -7.24 -3.97
C CYS A 231 9.10 -5.88 -3.51
N GLU A 232 8.20 -5.95 -2.55
CA GLU A 232 7.67 -4.80 -1.82
C GLU A 232 7.84 -5.03 -0.32
N PHE A 233 7.93 -3.96 0.46
CA PHE A 233 7.78 -4.08 1.91
C PHE A 233 6.35 -4.48 2.22
N ILE A 234 6.19 -5.36 3.21
CA ILE A 234 4.88 -5.79 3.70
C ILE A 234 4.72 -5.38 5.16
N ALA A 235 3.62 -4.71 5.46
CA ALA A 235 3.24 -4.39 6.83
C ALA A 235 1.83 -4.90 7.08
N ILE A 236 1.68 -5.74 8.09
CA ILE A 236 0.40 -6.21 8.64
C ILE A 236 0.52 -6.05 10.14
N ASP A 237 -0.44 -5.37 10.75
CA ASP A 237 -0.39 -5.10 12.19
C ASP A 237 -1.82 -5.00 12.74
N SER A 238 -1.92 -5.13 14.05
CA SER A 238 -3.15 -4.94 14.80
C SER A 238 -3.55 -3.47 14.73
N CYS A 239 -4.85 -3.23 14.60
CA CYS A 239 -5.37 -1.89 14.80
C CYS A 239 -5.37 -1.64 16.31
N LEU A 240 -4.53 -0.72 16.79
CA LEU A 240 -4.76 -0.14 18.10
C LEU A 240 -6.12 0.55 18.02
N TYR A 241 -7.03 0.27 18.94
CA TYR A 241 -8.19 1.13 19.16
C TYR A 241 -7.67 2.37 19.89
N PRO A 242 -7.50 3.54 19.25
CA PRO A 242 -7.56 4.75 20.04
C PRO A 242 -9.01 4.82 20.52
N GLU A 243 -9.20 4.86 21.82
CA GLU A 243 -10.49 5.03 22.45
C GLU A 243 -11.31 6.14 21.75
N LEU A 244 -12.62 5.89 21.64
CA LEU A 244 -13.65 6.85 21.22
C LEU A 244 -13.54 8.17 21.99
#